data_AF-A0A7Y2MM18-F1
#
_entry.id   AF-A0A7Y2MM18-F1
#
_cell.length_a   1.000
_cell.length_b   1.000
_cell.length_c   1.000
_cell.angle_alpha   90.00
_cell.angle_beta   90.00
_cell.angle_gamma   90.00
#
_symmetry.space_group_name_H-M   'P 1'
#
loop_
_entity.id
_entity.type
_entity.pdbx_description
1 polymer ?
#
loop_
_entity_poly.entity_id
_entity_poly.type
_entity_poly.pdbx_seq_one_letter_code
_entity_poly.pdbx_strand_id
1 'polypeptide(L)'
;MDNDKKFESVYSSKVRAGKRRTYFFDVRQTKGEDYYITMTESTKRFDGNGYERHKIFLYKEDFNRFLSSLEDTINHVKTELMPDFDYELYERRQQEWEEKLAAEAEEAKNNPVPEESEVTESAEAETTEPAETTEPAESSEPEAPVETEDKPADEEDISW
;
A
#
# COMPACT_ATOMS: atom_id res chain seq x y z
N MET A 1 0.01 7.70 26.52
CA MET A 1 -0.18 7.47 25.07
C MET A 1 -0.67 6.04 25.00
N ASP A 2 -1.99 5.84 25.11
CA ASP A 2 -2.58 4.51 25.39
C ASP A 2 -3.90 4.32 24.61
N ASN A 3 -4.00 4.92 23.42
CA ASN A 3 -5.22 4.83 22.61
C ASN A 3 -5.18 3.70 21.57
N ASP A 4 -4.02 3.05 21.37
CA ASP A 4 -3.85 2.00 20.36
C ASP A 4 -4.39 0.63 20.82
N LYS A 5 -4.45 0.36 22.13
CA LYS A 5 -5.00 -0.91 22.65
C LYS A 5 -6.51 -1.03 22.54
N LYS A 6 -7.24 0.07 22.30
CA LYS A 6 -8.71 0.05 22.30
C LYS A 6 -9.34 -0.39 20.97
N PHE A 7 -8.52 -0.57 19.93
CA PHE A 7 -8.98 -0.91 18.59
C PHE A 7 -8.31 -2.19 18.05
N GLU A 8 -7.93 -3.09 18.95
CA GLU A 8 -7.39 -4.39 18.56
C GLU A 8 -8.43 -5.11 17.69
N SER A 9 -8.02 -5.48 16.48
CA SER A 9 -8.85 -6.25 15.56
C SER A 9 -9.05 -7.64 16.14
N VAL A 10 -10.31 -8.07 16.25
CA VAL A 10 -10.68 -9.41 16.72
C VAL A 10 -10.15 -10.48 15.75
N TYR A 11 -10.07 -10.12 14.47
CA TYR A 11 -9.46 -10.91 13.41
C TYR A 11 -8.82 -9.96 12.40
N SER A 12 -7.68 -10.33 11.83
CA SER A 12 -7.08 -9.61 10.72
C SER A 12 -6.54 -10.62 9.71
N SER A 13 -6.86 -10.38 8.44
CA SER A 13 -6.28 -11.10 7.30
C SER A 13 -5.58 -10.11 6.40
N LYS A 14 -4.36 -10.46 5.99
CA LYS A 14 -3.53 -9.65 5.09
C LYS A 14 -3.35 -10.40 3.79
N VAL A 15 -3.69 -9.75 2.68
CA VAL A 15 -3.50 -10.29 1.33
C VAL A 15 -2.55 -9.36 0.59
N ARG A 16 -1.38 -9.87 0.23
CA ARG A 16 -0.45 -9.11 -0.61
C ARG A 16 -0.84 -9.27 -2.07
N ALA A 17 -0.91 -8.15 -2.78
CA ALA A 17 -1.27 -8.13 -4.18
C ALA A 17 -0.12 -7.49 -4.96
N GLY A 18 0.74 -8.33 -5.52
CA GLY A 18 1.91 -7.89 -6.25
C GLY A 18 2.91 -7.10 -5.39
N LYS A 19 3.66 -6.20 -6.03
CA LYS A 19 4.79 -5.53 -5.40
C LYS A 19 4.39 -4.35 -4.51
N ARG A 20 3.30 -3.66 -4.85
CA ARG A 20 2.99 -2.33 -4.30
C ARG A 20 1.66 -2.23 -3.57
N ARG A 21 0.78 -3.22 -3.71
CA ARG A 21 -0.54 -3.20 -3.08
C ARG A 21 -0.64 -4.25 -1.98
N THR A 22 -1.36 -3.93 -0.93
CA THR A 22 -1.68 -4.87 0.15
C THR A 22 -3.08 -4.59 0.65
N TYR A 23 -3.91 -5.61 0.71
CA TYR A 23 -5.24 -5.56 1.28
C TYR A 23 -5.20 -6.05 2.73
N PHE A 24 -5.93 -5.36 3.60
CA PHE A 24 -6.12 -5.73 4.99
C PHE A 24 -7.62 -5.88 5.25
N PHE A 25 -8.02 -7.03 5.78
CA PHE A 25 -9.38 -7.34 6.17
C PHE A 25 -9.42 -7.50 7.68
N ASP A 26 -9.86 -6.45 8.38
CA ASP A 26 -9.95 -6.46 9.84
C ASP A 26 -11.40 -6.65 10.27
N VAL A 27 -11.65 -7.51 11.26
CA VAL A 27 -12.91 -7.56 12.01
C VAL A 27 -12.71 -6.79 13.31
N ARG A 28 -13.58 -5.82 13.57
CA ARG A 28 -13.52 -4.96 14.75
C ARG A 28 -14.84 -4.99 15.50
N GLN A 29 -14.77 -4.90 16.82
CA GLN A 29 -15.95 -4.81 17.67
C GLN A 29 -16.28 -3.35 17.97
N THR A 30 -17.57 -3.00 17.90
CA THR A 30 -18.09 -1.71 18.32
C THR A 30 -18.26 -1.65 19.84
N LYS A 31 -18.57 -0.47 20.38
CA LYS A 31 -18.92 -0.32 21.80
C LYS A 31 -20.23 -1.05 22.18
N GLY A 32 -21.10 -1.33 21.21
CA GLY A 32 -22.38 -2.02 21.41
C GLY A 32 -22.27 -3.53 21.23
N GLU A 33 -21.07 -4.10 21.36
CA GLU A 33 -20.77 -5.53 21.19
C GLU A 33 -20.96 -6.10 19.77
N ASP A 34 -21.38 -5.28 18.82
CA ASP A 34 -21.50 -5.64 17.41
C ASP A 34 -20.17 -5.69 16.66
N TYR A 35 -20.12 -6.42 15.55
CA TYR A 35 -18.94 -6.51 14.68
C TYR A 35 -19.12 -5.80 13.35
N TYR A 36 -18.04 -5.24 12.84
CA TYR A 36 -17.95 -4.67 11.50
C TYR A 36 -16.60 -5.01 10.86
N ILE A 37 -16.56 -5.02 9.53
CA ILE A 37 -15.36 -5.31 8.75
C ILE A 37 -14.77 -3.97 8.27
N THR A 38 -13.45 -3.85 8.37
CA THR A 38 -12.68 -2.79 7.71
C THR A 38 -11.83 -3.41 6.62
N MET A 39 -12.09 -3.04 5.37
CA MET A 39 -11.26 -3.40 4.23
C MET A 39 -10.35 -2.23 3.90
N THR A 40 -9.04 -2.42 3.95
CA THR A 40 -8.07 -1.37 3.63
C THR A 40 -7.21 -1.81 2.45
N GLU A 41 -7.22 -1.06 1.37
CA GLU A 41 -6.19 -1.13 0.33
C GLU A 41 -5.07 -0.17 0.72
N SER A 42 -3.84 -0.69 0.85
CA SER A 42 -2.65 0.14 0.97
C SER A 42 -1.80 0.01 -0.29
N THR A 43 -1.56 1.13 -0.96
CA THR A 43 -0.75 1.19 -2.19
C THR A 43 0.48 2.03 -1.94
N LYS A 44 1.67 1.47 -2.18
CA LYS A 44 2.94 2.21 -2.10
C LYS A 44 3.01 3.22 -3.23
N ARG A 45 3.28 4.49 -2.94
CA ARG A 45 3.41 5.53 -3.97
C ARG A 45 4.63 5.33 -4.87
N PHE A 46 4.59 5.92 -6.07
CA PHE A 46 5.63 5.75 -7.11
C PHE A 46 6.93 6.48 -6.73
N ASP A 47 6.80 7.65 -6.09
CA ASP A 47 7.89 8.46 -5.54
C ASP A 47 8.64 7.78 -4.37
N GLY A 48 8.17 6.59 -3.95
CA GLY A 48 8.73 5.84 -2.83
C GLY A 48 8.38 6.41 -1.46
N ASN A 49 7.72 7.58 -1.38
CA ASN A 49 7.46 8.25 -0.12
C ASN A 49 6.04 7.95 0.41
N GLY A 50 5.96 6.84 1.14
CA GLY A 50 4.80 6.47 1.92
C GLY A 50 3.76 5.62 1.18
N TYR A 51 2.58 5.55 1.79
CA TYR A 51 1.49 4.68 1.38
C TYR A 51 0.19 5.48 1.28
N GLU A 52 -0.53 5.27 0.19
CA GLU A 52 -1.92 5.64 0.06
C GLU A 52 -2.79 4.55 0.68
N ARG A 53 -3.86 4.94 1.39
CA ARG A 53 -4.77 4.00 2.04
C ARG A 53 -6.21 4.33 1.69
N HIS A 54 -6.87 3.41 1.00
CA HIS A 54 -8.32 3.46 0.81
C HIS A 54 -8.96 2.53 1.83
N LYS A 55 -9.96 3.03 2.57
CA LYS A 55 -10.60 2.28 3.65
C LYS A 55 -12.11 2.26 3.45
N ILE A 56 -12.66 1.06 3.49
CA ILE A 56 -14.10 0.81 3.44
C ILE A 56 -14.52 0.18 4.77
N PHE A 57 -15.64 0.65 5.31
CA PHE A 57 -16.28 0.07 6.48
C PHE A 57 -17.54 -0.66 6.03
N LEU A 58 -17.69 -1.91 6.45
CA LEU A 58 -18.84 -2.73 6.14
C LEU A 58 -19.48 -3.21 7.45
N TYR A 59 -20.76 -2.86 7.64
CA TYR A 59 -21.54 -3.21 8.83
C TYR A 59 -22.37 -4.47 8.59
N LYS A 60 -22.71 -5.18 9.68
CA LYS A 60 -23.35 -6.51 9.66
C LYS A 60 -24.67 -6.56 8.88
N GLU A 61 -25.42 -5.47 8.88
CA GLU A 61 -26.70 -5.32 8.17
C GLU A 61 -26.57 -5.41 6.64
N ASP A 62 -25.39 -5.11 6.10
CA ASP A 62 -25.15 -5.01 4.67
C ASP A 62 -24.36 -6.19 4.08
N PHE A 63 -23.87 -7.12 4.92
CA PHE A 63 -22.97 -8.20 4.51
C PHE A 63 -23.48 -8.98 3.30
N ASN A 64 -24.72 -9.47 3.36
CA ASN A 64 -25.26 -10.31 2.29
C ASN A 64 -25.48 -9.52 0.99
N ARG A 65 -25.98 -8.27 1.09
CA ARG A 65 -26.24 -7.43 -0.09
C ARG A 65 -24.94 -7.00 -0.76
N PHE A 66 -23.93 -6.64 0.04
CA PHE A 66 -22.61 -6.27 -0.45
C PHE A 66 -21.89 -7.47 -1.07
N LEU A 67 -21.87 -8.63 -0.40
CA LEU A 67 -21.21 -9.83 -0.89
C LEU A 67 -21.81 -10.30 -2.23
N SER A 68 -23.14 -10.41 -2.32
CA SER A 68 -23.82 -10.79 -3.56
C SER A 68 -23.46 -9.84 -4.70
N SER A 69 -23.54 -8.52 -4.47
CA SER A 69 -23.22 -7.54 -5.51
C SER A 69 -21.75 -7.60 -5.94
N LEU A 70 -20.84 -7.84 -4.99
CA LEU A 70 -19.41 -7.99 -5.25
C LEU A 70 -19.13 -9.25 -6.06
N GLU A 71 -19.68 -10.39 -5.67
CA GLU A 71 -19.55 -11.66 -6.38
C GLU A 71 -20.11 -11.58 -7.80
N ASP A 72 -21.31 -11.02 -7.96
CA ASP A 72 -21.94 -10.84 -9.27
C ASP A 72 -21.09 -9.96 -10.19
N THR A 73 -20.55 -8.86 -9.65
CA THR A 73 -19.67 -7.95 -10.42
C THR A 73 -18.38 -8.66 -10.83
N ILE A 74 -17.76 -9.42 -9.93
CA ILE A 74 -16.56 -10.21 -10.23
C ILE A 74 -16.85 -11.27 -11.30
N ASN A 75 -17.97 -11.97 -11.18
CA ASN A 75 -18.39 -13.00 -12.13
C ASN A 75 -18.65 -12.41 -13.51
N HIS A 76 -19.30 -11.25 -13.60
CA HIS A 76 -19.52 -10.56 -14.86
C HIS A 76 -18.18 -10.23 -15.56
N VAL A 77 -17.19 -9.74 -14.82
CA VAL A 77 -15.84 -9.51 -15.38
C VAL A 77 -15.21 -10.81 -15.89
N LYS A 78 -15.24 -11.87 -15.06
CA LYS A 78 -14.61 -13.15 -15.39
C LYS A 78 -15.26 -13.90 -16.54
N THR A 79 -16.56 -13.73 -16.75
CA THR A 79 -17.32 -14.56 -17.71
C THR A 79 -17.69 -13.80 -18.97
N GLU A 80 -17.99 -12.51 -18.87
CA GLU A 80 -18.48 -11.73 -20.01
C GLU A 80 -17.41 -10.79 -20.57
N LEU A 81 -16.63 -10.13 -19.71
CA LEU A 81 -15.65 -9.13 -20.16
C LEU A 81 -14.29 -9.73 -20.50
N MET A 82 -13.83 -10.71 -19.73
CA MET A 82 -12.49 -11.32 -19.86
C MET A 82 -12.51 -12.84 -19.62
N PRO A 83 -13.27 -13.62 -20.40
CA PRO A 83 -13.41 -15.07 -20.21
C PRO A 83 -12.12 -15.87 -20.45
N ASP A 84 -11.27 -15.41 -21.35
CA ASP A 84 -10.05 -16.14 -21.73
C ASP A 84 -8.83 -15.77 -20.86
N PHE A 85 -9.01 -14.91 -19.86
CA PHE A 85 -7.92 -14.47 -19.00
C PHE A 85 -7.61 -15.50 -17.90
N ASP A 86 -6.33 -15.86 -17.76
CA ASP A 86 -5.88 -16.74 -16.70
C ASP A 86 -5.75 -15.97 -15.37
N TYR A 87 -6.83 -15.99 -14.59
CA TYR A 87 -6.87 -15.38 -13.26
C TYR A 87 -5.99 -16.13 -12.23
N GLU A 88 -5.67 -17.40 -12.46
CA GLU A 88 -4.84 -18.21 -11.56
C GLU A 88 -3.34 -17.92 -11.73
N LEU A 89 -2.94 -17.36 -12.88
CA LEU A 89 -1.57 -16.94 -13.14
C LEU A 89 -1.01 -16.02 -12.04
N TYR A 90 -1.86 -15.11 -11.54
CA TYR A 90 -1.48 -14.14 -10.53
C TYR A 90 -1.37 -14.76 -9.14
N GLU A 91 -2.25 -15.70 -8.80
CA GLU A 91 -2.14 -16.47 -7.56
C GLU A 91 -0.85 -17.28 -7.54
N ARG A 92 -0.51 -17.94 -8.66
CA ARG A 92 0.73 -18.71 -8.80
C ARG A 92 1.97 -17.84 -8.67
N ARG A 93 2.02 -16.71 -9.38
CA ARG A 93 3.14 -15.75 -9.31
C ARG A 93 3.29 -15.18 -7.91
N GLN A 94 2.19 -14.95 -7.20
CA GLN A 94 2.20 -14.46 -5.83
C GLN A 94 2.79 -15.52 -4.88
N GLN A 95 2.38 -16.79 -5.01
CA GLN A 95 2.93 -17.91 -4.24
C GLN A 95 4.44 -18.05 -4.44
N GLU A 96 4.90 -18.06 -5.69
CA GLU A 96 6.33 -18.15 -6.03
C GLU A 96 7.14 -16.99 -5.41
N TRP A 97 6.59 -15.78 -5.43
CA TRP A 97 7.24 -14.60 -4.84
C TRP A 97 7.31 -14.68 -3.31
N GLU A 98 6.26 -15.17 -2.66
CA GLU A 98 6.22 -15.40 -1.22
C GLU A 98 7.20 -16.49 -0.78
N GLU A 99 7.30 -17.59 -1.53
CA GLU A 99 8.28 -18.65 -1.30
C GLU A 99 9.71 -18.15 -1.41
N LYS A 100 10.01 -17.31 -2.42
CA LYS A 100 11.33 -16.71 -2.59
C LYS A 100 11.72 -15.81 -1.42
N LEU A 101 10.80 -14.97 -0.96
CA LEU A 101 11.04 -14.12 0.22
C LEU A 101 11.23 -14.95 1.50
N ALA A 102 10.46 -16.02 1.66
CA ALA A 102 10.62 -16.92 2.80
C ALA A 102 12.00 -17.61 2.79
N ALA A 103 12.44 -18.08 1.62
CA ALA A 103 13.76 -18.70 1.45
C ALA A 103 14.91 -17.73 1.77
N GLU A 104 14.85 -16.49 1.26
CA GLU A 104 15.85 -15.45 1.54
C GLU A 104 15.90 -15.08 3.03
N ALA A 105 14.73 -15.03 3.69
CA ALA A 105 14.66 -14.77 5.13
C ALA A 105 15.23 -15.92 5.98
N GLU A 106 15.07 -17.18 5.56
CA GLU A 106 15.68 -18.33 6.23
C GLU A 106 17.19 -18.41 5.97
N GLU A 107 17.66 -18.06 4.78
CA GLU A 107 19.08 -17.96 4.45
C GLU A 107 19.79 -16.89 5.30
N ALA A 108 19.15 -15.72 5.49
CA ALA A 108 19.65 -14.65 6.35
C ALA A 108 19.74 -15.03 7.84
N LYS A 109 18.90 -15.95 8.33
CA LYS A 109 18.97 -16.44 9.71
C LYS A 109 20.07 -17.48 9.91
N ASN A 110 20.37 -18.28 8.88
CA ASN A 110 21.34 -19.37 8.97
C ASN A 110 22.79 -18.96 8.73
N ASN A 111 23.03 -17.73 8.25
CA ASN A 111 24.39 -17.22 8.03
C ASN A 111 24.55 -15.85 8.72
N PRO A 112 24.80 -15.80 10.04
CA PRO A 112 25.11 -14.54 10.70
C PRO A 112 26.43 -14.02 10.14
N VAL A 113 26.39 -12.85 9.51
CA VAL A 113 27.60 -12.09 9.17
C VAL A 113 28.41 -11.93 10.45
N PRO A 114 29.72 -12.27 10.47
CA PRO A 114 30.52 -12.07 11.67
C PRO A 114 30.66 -10.56 11.92
N GLU A 115 30.21 -10.12 13.10
CA GLU A 115 30.72 -8.89 13.71
C GLU A 115 32.21 -9.10 14.04
N GLU A 116 33.10 -8.54 13.22
CA GLU A 116 34.48 -8.25 13.62
C GLU A 116 34.60 -6.78 14.05
N SER A 117 34.48 -6.61 15.37
CA SER A 117 35.22 -5.73 16.29
C SER A 117 36.01 -4.51 15.75
N GLU A 118 35.58 -3.35 16.25
CA GLU A 118 36.36 -2.26 16.88
C GLU A 118 37.70 -1.79 16.28
N VAL A 119 37.76 -0.54 15.82
CA VAL A 119 38.77 0.44 16.30
C VAL A 119 38.13 1.82 16.52
N THR A 120 38.49 2.34 17.69
CA THR A 120 38.21 3.55 18.45
C THR A 120 38.58 4.91 17.84
N GLU A 121 37.76 5.91 18.21
CA GLU A 121 38.11 7.23 18.79
C GLU A 121 38.87 8.27 17.97
N SER A 122 38.25 9.45 17.75
CA SER A 122 38.77 10.77 18.16
C SER A 122 37.73 11.89 17.97
N ALA A 123 37.72 12.80 18.94
CA ALA A 123 36.74 13.87 19.19
C ALA A 123 37.16 15.26 18.67
N GLU A 124 36.19 16.19 18.69
CA GLU A 124 36.21 17.68 18.74
C GLU A 124 35.26 18.28 17.68
N ALA A 125 34.08 18.82 17.99
CA ALA A 125 33.69 20.01 18.77
C ALA A 125 33.73 21.34 17.95
N GLU A 126 32.55 21.99 17.88
CA GLU A 126 32.30 23.45 17.73
C GLU A 126 32.64 24.13 16.37
N THR A 127 31.90 25.08 15.75
CA THR A 127 30.68 25.88 16.00
C THR A 127 30.27 26.59 14.67
N THR A 128 29.09 27.22 14.68
CA THR A 128 28.64 28.46 13.97
C THR A 128 27.73 28.35 12.74
N GLU A 129 26.43 28.56 12.99
CA GLU A 129 25.50 29.48 12.26
C GLU A 129 26.10 30.91 12.12
N PRO A 130 25.60 31.86 11.28
CA PRO A 130 24.18 32.06 10.92
C PRO A 130 23.85 32.62 9.50
N ALA A 131 22.53 32.64 9.21
CA ALA A 131 21.73 33.65 8.49
C ALA A 131 22.08 34.09 7.03
N GLU A 132 21.11 34.03 6.11
CA GLU A 132 20.24 35.18 5.76
C GLU A 132 19.18 34.85 4.68
N THR A 133 17.93 35.16 5.03
CA THR A 133 16.85 35.83 4.28
C THR A 133 16.95 35.98 2.75
N THR A 134 15.90 35.55 2.04
CA THR A 134 15.26 36.35 0.96
C THR A 134 13.79 35.93 0.75
N GLU A 135 12.86 36.82 1.13
CA GLU A 135 11.58 37.04 0.43
C GLU A 135 11.84 37.95 -0.81
N PRO A 136 10.90 38.23 -1.74
CA PRO A 136 9.46 37.91 -1.76
C PRO A 136 8.96 37.29 -3.10
N ALA A 137 7.73 36.75 -3.09
CA ALA A 137 6.95 36.52 -4.30
C ALA A 137 5.53 37.07 -4.10
N GLU A 138 5.19 38.12 -4.84
CA GLU A 138 3.86 38.70 -4.92
C GLU A 138 3.31 38.58 -6.35
N SER A 139 2.11 38.00 -6.45
CA SER A 139 1.06 38.12 -7.47
C SER A 139 1.41 38.04 -8.98
N SER A 140 0.74 37.13 -9.70
CA SER A 140 -0.43 37.47 -10.55
C SER A 140 -0.81 36.31 -11.51
N GLU A 141 -2.06 35.85 -11.39
CA GLU A 141 -2.90 35.27 -12.46
C GLU A 141 -3.35 36.37 -13.45
N PRO A 142 -4.07 36.10 -14.57
CA PRO A 142 -4.47 34.82 -15.21
C PRO A 142 -4.29 34.80 -16.76
N GLU A 143 -4.64 33.66 -17.37
CA GLU A 143 -5.51 33.49 -18.58
C GLU A 143 -5.03 32.42 -19.58
N ALA A 144 -5.95 31.48 -19.83
CA ALA A 144 -6.00 30.48 -20.91
C ALA A 144 -6.43 31.17 -22.24
N PRO A 145 -6.46 30.53 -23.45
CA PRO A 145 -6.72 29.10 -23.70
C PRO A 145 -5.94 28.39 -24.83
N VAL A 146 -5.85 27.06 -24.64
CA VAL A 146 -6.05 25.94 -25.57
C VAL A 146 -5.58 26.07 -27.03
N GLU A 147 -4.60 25.24 -27.39
CA GLU A 147 -4.57 24.54 -28.68
C GLU A 147 -4.12 23.08 -28.47
N THR A 148 -4.91 22.18 -29.03
CA THR A 148 -4.79 20.71 -29.02
C THR A 148 -3.99 20.24 -30.22
N GLU A 149 -2.98 19.40 -30.04
CA GLU A 149 -2.58 18.41 -31.05
C GLU A 149 -2.06 17.12 -30.40
N ASP A 150 -2.62 16.01 -30.87
CA ASP A 150 -2.34 14.61 -30.55
C ASP A 150 -0.89 14.19 -30.85
N LYS A 151 -0.30 13.43 -29.92
CA LYS A 151 0.59 12.30 -30.23
C LYS A 151 0.60 11.27 -29.10
N PRO A 152 0.84 9.99 -29.42
CA PRO A 152 0.28 8.84 -28.71
C PRO A 152 0.95 8.66 -27.34
N ALA A 153 0.13 8.34 -26.35
CA ALA A 153 0.59 7.89 -25.05
C ALA A 153 1.28 6.54 -25.19
N ASP A 154 2.52 6.48 -24.71
CA ASP A 154 3.32 5.26 -24.61
C ASP A 154 2.57 4.21 -23.78
N GLU A 155 2.30 3.06 -24.39
CA GLU A 155 1.58 1.90 -23.83
C GLU A 155 2.38 1.13 -22.76
N GLU A 156 3.30 1.77 -22.03
CA GLU A 156 4.18 1.10 -21.05
C GLU A 156 3.82 1.37 -19.57
N ASP A 157 2.86 2.25 -19.28
CA ASP A 157 2.48 2.58 -17.89
C ASP A 157 1.37 1.69 -17.29
N ILE A 158 0.98 0.62 -18.00
CA ILE A 158 0.11 -0.44 -17.48
C ILE A 158 0.99 -1.61 -17.01
N SER A 159 1.92 -1.31 -16.10
CA SER A 159 2.68 -2.35 -15.38
C SER A 159 2.16 -2.49 -13.95
N TRP A 160 1.36 -3.55 -13.80
CA TRP A 160 0.62 -4.00 -12.61
C TRP A 160 1.54 -4.46 -11.45
#